data_AF-A0A809RFV0-F1
#
_entry.id   AF-A0A809RFV0-F1
#
_cell.length_a   1.000
_cell.length_b   1.000
_cell.length_c   1.000
_cell.angle_alpha   90.00
_cell.angle_beta   90.00
_cell.angle_gamma   90.00
#
_symmetry.space_group_name_H-M   'P 1'
#
loop_
_entity.id
_entity.type
_entity.pdbx_description
1 polymer ?
#
loop_
_entity_poly.entity_id
_entity_poly.type
_entity_poly.pdbx_seq_one_letter_code
_entity_poly.pdbx_strand_id
1 'polypeptide(L)'
;MSNAWKKLNLEGEGLQTTNLKLVEQMKQRKLAYQLLAIFPSGLHRDYLDEVRGAWVYRLSTIAIIALVIMGHGMIGLAIFAAIATFAAYDIRWIEDRVASINKALRIQAYKNKPAAQMPKNYRGRYTDEGLDEYLQLKEQERGGHVAPGKDPALNSRSRAPSFAEQEAMLKAMAKSKSDSSPQ
;
A
#
# COMPACT_ATOMS: atom_id res chain seq x y z
N MET A 1 29.19 -25.96 -30.87
CA MET A 1 28.56 -25.38 -29.65
C MET A 1 27.69 -24.21 -30.08
N SER A 2 26.39 -24.27 -29.80
CA SER A 2 25.42 -23.31 -30.36
C SER A 2 25.60 -21.93 -29.73
N ASN A 3 25.63 -20.90 -30.56
CA ASN A 3 25.64 -19.48 -30.16
C ASN A 3 24.28 -19.04 -29.55
N ALA A 4 23.58 -19.93 -28.86
CA ALA A 4 22.32 -19.65 -28.16
C ALA A 4 22.52 -18.61 -27.04
N TRP A 5 23.73 -18.53 -26.48
CA TRP A 5 24.11 -17.52 -25.49
C TRP A 5 24.24 -16.10 -26.07
N LYS A 6 24.45 -15.93 -27.38
CA LYS A 6 24.47 -14.62 -28.05
C LYS A 6 23.06 -14.07 -28.33
N LYS A 7 22.03 -14.93 -28.26
CA LYS A 7 20.62 -14.55 -28.34
C LYS A 7 19.94 -14.49 -26.97
N LEU A 8 20.66 -14.82 -25.90
CA LEU A 8 20.25 -14.47 -24.55
C LEU A 8 20.41 -12.96 -24.45
N ASN A 9 19.29 -12.25 -24.58
CA ASN A 9 19.25 -10.83 -24.31
C ASN A 9 19.60 -10.65 -22.83
N LEU A 10 20.87 -10.30 -22.57
CA LEU A 10 21.34 -9.82 -21.28
C LEU A 10 20.78 -8.42 -20.98
N GLU A 11 20.07 -7.83 -21.95
CA GLU A 11 18.95 -6.92 -21.73
C GLU A 11 17.80 -7.66 -21.03
N GLY A 12 18.03 -8.09 -19.79
CA GLY A 12 16.90 -8.23 -18.88
C GLY A 12 16.17 -6.90 -18.92
N GLU A 13 14.86 -6.92 -19.18
CA GLU A 13 14.04 -5.78 -18.78
C GLU A 13 14.31 -5.59 -17.29
N GLY A 14 15.18 -4.63 -16.96
CA GLY A 14 15.64 -4.44 -15.60
C GLY A 14 14.43 -4.22 -14.70
N LEU A 15 14.60 -4.50 -13.40
CA LEU A 15 13.59 -4.13 -12.39
C LEU A 15 13.10 -2.68 -12.58
N GLN A 16 13.98 -1.80 -13.08
CA GLN A 16 13.66 -0.42 -13.43
C GLN A 16 12.68 -0.28 -14.60
N THR A 17 12.87 -0.97 -15.74
CA THR A 17 11.95 -0.85 -16.89
C THR A 17 10.59 -1.48 -16.58
N THR A 18 10.57 -2.58 -15.82
CA THR A 18 9.31 -3.19 -15.33
C THR A 18 8.59 -2.25 -14.38
N ASN A 19 9.32 -1.58 -13.47
CA ASN A 19 8.73 -0.60 -12.57
C ASN A 19 8.21 0.64 -13.32
N LEU A 20 8.89 1.11 -14.36
CA LEU A 20 8.43 2.22 -15.19
C LEU A 20 7.11 1.85 -15.89
N LYS A 21 7.05 0.69 -16.56
CA LYS A 21 5.82 0.19 -17.19
C LYS A 21 4.67 0.03 -16.19
N LEU A 22 4.97 -0.45 -14.98
CA LEU A 22 3.98 -0.59 -13.92
C LEU A 22 3.44 0.78 -13.44
N VAL A 23 4.32 1.77 -13.26
CA VAL A 23 3.90 3.12 -12.86
C VAL A 23 3.06 3.79 -13.94
N GLU A 24 3.38 3.59 -15.23
CA GLU A 24 2.58 4.09 -16.35
C GLU A 24 1.17 3.51 -16.38
N GLN A 25 1.00 2.24 -15.97
CA GLN A 25 -0.31 1.56 -15.93
C GLN A 25 -1.14 1.90 -14.68
N MET A 26 -0.51 2.42 -13.62
CA MET A 26 -1.21 2.73 -12.37
C MET A 26 -2.20 3.87 -12.56
N LYS A 27 -3.40 3.70 -11.99
CA LYS A 27 -4.42 4.74 -11.96
C LYS A 27 -4.01 5.84 -10.99
N GLN A 28 -4.21 7.09 -11.41
CA GLN A 28 -3.86 8.29 -10.64
C GLN A 28 -5.08 8.87 -9.94
N ARG A 29 -4.93 9.18 -8.65
CA ARG A 29 -6.01 9.78 -7.83
C ARG A 29 -6.42 11.16 -8.34
N LYS A 30 -5.43 12.00 -8.67
CA LYS A 30 -5.66 13.37 -9.18
C LYS A 30 -6.56 13.36 -10.42
N LEU A 31 -6.26 12.47 -11.37
CA LEU A 31 -7.04 12.31 -12.59
C LEU A 31 -8.46 11.83 -12.29
N ALA A 32 -8.63 10.83 -11.41
CA ALA A 32 -9.96 10.37 -11.00
C ALA A 32 -10.81 11.49 -10.39
N TYR A 33 -10.23 12.35 -9.56
CA TYR A 33 -10.93 13.52 -9.00
C TYR A 33 -11.23 14.60 -10.05
N GLN A 34 -10.32 14.84 -11.00
CA GLN A 34 -10.58 15.76 -12.12
C GLN A 34 -11.77 15.28 -12.96
N LEU A 35 -11.86 13.97 -13.22
CA LEU A 35 -13.01 13.39 -13.92
C LEU A 35 -14.29 13.43 -13.09
N LEU A 36 -14.19 13.31 -11.76
CA LEU A 36 -15.34 13.43 -10.86
C LEU A 36 -15.96 14.83 -10.90
N ALA A 37 -15.17 15.89 -11.16
CA ALA A 37 -15.72 17.24 -11.34
C ALA A 37 -16.73 17.31 -12.50
N ILE A 38 -16.63 16.38 -13.46
CA ILE A 38 -17.56 16.21 -14.58
C ILE A 38 -18.35 14.90 -14.40
N PHE A 39 -18.77 14.59 -13.16
CA PHE A 39 -19.49 13.36 -12.83
C PHE A 39 -20.70 13.02 -13.72
N PRO A 40 -21.47 13.98 -14.30
CA PRO A 40 -22.62 13.63 -15.13
C PRO A 40 -22.23 12.80 -16.37
N SER A 41 -20.97 12.92 -16.81
CA SER A 41 -20.42 12.15 -17.92
C SER A 41 -20.13 10.67 -17.60
N GLY A 42 -19.99 10.34 -16.31
CA GLY A 42 -19.60 9.02 -15.82
C GLY A 42 -18.13 8.65 -16.07
N LEU A 43 -17.29 9.56 -16.57
CA LEU A 43 -15.91 9.28 -16.97
C LEU A 43 -15.03 8.82 -15.81
N HIS A 44 -15.28 9.31 -14.59
CA HIS A 44 -14.50 8.91 -13.41
C HIS A 44 -14.65 7.41 -13.09
N ARG A 45 -15.83 6.83 -13.36
CA ARG A 45 -16.07 5.39 -13.17
C ARG A 45 -15.52 4.54 -14.31
N ASP A 46 -15.63 5.01 -15.55
CA ASP A 46 -15.00 4.35 -16.70
C ASP A 46 -13.48 4.29 -16.55
N TYR A 47 -12.85 5.37 -16.07
CA TYR A 47 -11.43 5.40 -15.79
C TYR A 47 -11.01 4.38 -14.72
N LEU A 48 -11.89 4.06 -13.77
CA LEU A 48 -11.67 3.10 -12.69
C LEU A 48 -12.20 1.69 -13.02
N ASP A 49 -12.34 1.41 -14.33
CA ASP A 49 -12.74 0.12 -14.90
C ASP A 49 -14.12 -0.36 -14.39
N GLU A 50 -15.03 0.57 -14.08
CA GLU A 50 -16.39 0.31 -13.57
C GLU A 50 -17.45 0.77 -14.58
N VAL A 51 -17.53 0.07 -15.71
CA VAL A 51 -18.38 0.40 -16.87
C VAL A 51 -19.87 0.49 -16.50
N ARG A 52 -20.36 -0.41 -15.64
CA ARG A 52 -21.77 -0.41 -15.20
C ARG A 52 -22.12 0.88 -14.48
N GLY A 53 -21.23 1.32 -13.58
CA GLY A 53 -21.41 2.56 -12.84
C GLY A 53 -21.38 3.78 -13.74
N ALA A 54 -20.52 3.82 -14.76
CA ALA A 54 -20.47 4.92 -15.71
C ALA A 54 -21.77 5.05 -16.52
N TRP A 55 -22.35 3.93 -16.97
CA TRP A 55 -23.65 3.93 -17.65
C TRP A 55 -24.79 4.43 -16.77
N VAL A 56 -24.78 4.14 -15.47
CA VAL A 56 -25.78 4.70 -14.54
C VAL A 56 -25.75 6.22 -14.55
N TYR A 57 -24.57 6.85 -14.48
CA TYR A 57 -24.45 8.32 -14.58
C TYR A 57 -24.96 8.85 -15.92
N ARG A 58 -24.55 8.23 -17.04
CA ARG A 58 -24.97 8.66 -18.39
C ARG A 58 -26.47 8.56 -18.61
N LEU A 59 -27.06 7.41 -18.27
CA LEU A 59 -28.51 7.20 -18.40
C LEU A 59 -29.28 8.16 -17.51
N SER A 60 -28.79 8.41 -16.30
CA SER A 60 -29.43 9.34 -15.38
C SER A 60 -29.36 10.79 -15.89
N THR A 61 -28.24 11.20 -16.48
CA THR A 61 -28.11 12.51 -17.14
C THR A 61 -29.09 12.65 -18.30
N ILE A 62 -29.22 11.62 -19.15
CA ILE A 62 -30.21 11.59 -20.25
C ILE A 62 -31.63 11.69 -19.69
N ALA A 63 -31.96 10.94 -18.63
CA ALA A 63 -33.27 10.96 -18.00
C ALA A 63 -33.61 12.34 -17.40
N ILE A 64 -32.65 13.00 -16.76
CA ILE A 64 -32.84 14.37 -16.24
C ILE A 64 -33.16 15.34 -17.39
N ILE A 65 -32.39 15.29 -18.47
CA ILE A 65 -32.62 16.16 -19.64
C ILE A 65 -34.02 15.90 -20.22
N ALA A 66 -34.41 14.64 -20.41
CA ALA A 66 -35.73 14.28 -20.91
C ALA A 66 -36.86 14.80 -20.01
N LEU A 67 -36.73 14.65 -18.69
CA LEU A 67 -37.71 15.14 -17.71
C LEU A 67 -37.84 16.67 -17.74
N VAL A 68 -36.73 17.39 -17.87
CA VAL A 68 -36.75 18.85 -17.97
C VAL A 68 -37.46 19.30 -19.24
N ILE A 69 -37.18 18.65 -20.39
CA ILE A 69 -37.86 18.95 -21.67
C ILE A 69 -39.36 18.67 -21.59
N MET A 70 -39.77 17.61 -20.88
CA MET A 70 -41.18 17.26 -20.65
C MET A 70 -41.90 18.16 -19.63
N GLY A 71 -41.22 19.17 -19.07
CA GLY A 71 -41.78 20.09 -18.07
C GLY A 71 -41.77 19.57 -16.63
N HIS A 72 -41.19 18.39 -16.39
CA HIS A 72 -41.04 17.77 -15.08
C HIS A 72 -39.74 18.17 -14.38
N GLY A 73 -39.40 19.47 -14.40
CA GLY A 73 -38.13 19.99 -13.88
C GLY A 73 -37.86 19.65 -12.41
N MET A 74 -38.89 19.65 -11.55
CA MET A 74 -38.75 19.29 -10.13
C MET A 74 -38.32 17.85 -9.92
N ILE A 75 -38.84 16.91 -10.73
CA ILE A 75 -38.44 15.49 -10.67
C ILE A 75 -37.01 15.35 -11.19
N GLY A 76 -36.67 16.04 -12.29
CA GLY A 76 -35.30 16.08 -12.81
C GLY A 76 -34.30 16.60 -11.77
N LEU A 77 -34.66 17.66 -11.03
CA LEU A 77 -33.85 18.22 -9.96
C LEU A 77 -33.67 17.25 -8.78
N ALA A 78 -34.73 16.54 -8.38
CA ALA A 78 -34.65 15.53 -7.33
C ALA A 78 -33.69 14.38 -7.72
N ILE A 79 -33.76 13.90 -8.96
CA ILE A 79 -32.84 12.88 -9.49
C ILE A 79 -31.41 13.42 -9.54
N PHE A 80 -31.21 14.65 -10.01
CA PHE A 80 -29.90 15.28 -10.04
C PHE A 80 -29.29 15.38 -8.63
N ALA A 81 -30.07 15.79 -7.63
CA ALA A 81 -29.63 15.86 -6.24
C ALA A 81 -29.22 14.48 -5.68
N ALA A 82 -29.97 13.43 -6.01
CA ALA A 82 -29.63 12.06 -5.63
C ALA A 82 -28.28 11.61 -6.25
N ILE A 83 -28.06 11.90 -7.52
CA ILE A 83 -26.80 11.55 -8.21
C ILE A 83 -25.64 12.39 -7.69
N ALA A 84 -25.85 13.67 -7.38
CA ALA A 84 -24.82 14.52 -6.78
C ALA A 84 -24.40 13.99 -5.40
N THR A 85 -25.36 13.47 -4.61
CA THR A 85 -25.06 12.80 -3.32
C THR A 85 -24.23 11.54 -3.55
N PHE A 86 -24.54 10.77 -4.59
CA PHE A 86 -23.76 9.58 -4.95
C PHE A 86 -22.36 9.93 -5.47
N ALA A 87 -22.22 11.04 -6.20
CA ALA A 87 -20.93 11.57 -6.62
C ALA A 87 -20.08 12.06 -5.42
N ALA A 88 -20.71 12.60 -4.38
CA ALA A 88 -20.02 12.93 -3.13
C ALA A 88 -19.53 11.66 -2.41
N TYR A 89 -20.34 10.60 -2.39
CA TYR A 89 -19.89 9.29 -1.90
C TYR A 89 -18.71 8.74 -2.73
N ASP A 90 -18.69 9.02 -4.04
CA ASP A 90 -17.62 8.57 -4.92
C ASP A 90 -16.23 9.11 -4.51
N ILE A 91 -16.15 10.21 -3.75
CA ILE A 91 -14.87 10.72 -3.22
C ILE A 91 -14.17 9.64 -2.37
N ARG A 92 -14.90 9.01 -1.45
CA ARG A 92 -14.37 7.92 -0.61
C ARG A 92 -14.11 6.67 -1.45
N TRP A 93 -15.04 6.34 -2.34
CA TRP A 93 -14.95 5.15 -3.18
C TRP A 93 -13.74 5.17 -4.14
N ILE A 94 -13.39 6.33 -4.69
CA ILE A 94 -12.23 6.51 -5.59
C ILE A 94 -10.94 6.08 -4.90
N GLU A 95 -10.72 6.46 -3.64
CA GLU A 95 -9.50 6.09 -2.90
C GLU A 95 -9.36 4.57 -2.78
N ASP A 96 -10.42 3.91 -2.31
CA ASP A 96 -10.45 2.46 -2.15
C ASP A 96 -10.29 1.74 -3.50
N ARG A 97 -10.96 2.23 -4.54
CA ARG A 97 -10.92 1.63 -5.88
C ARG A 97 -9.55 1.79 -6.52
N VAL A 98 -8.94 2.97 -6.50
CA VAL A 98 -7.58 3.21 -7.01
C VAL A 98 -6.58 2.32 -6.26
N ALA A 99 -6.69 2.21 -4.93
CA ALA A 99 -5.82 1.34 -4.15
C ALA A 99 -5.96 -0.13 -4.57
N SER A 100 -7.21 -0.60 -4.78
CA SER A 100 -7.47 -1.97 -5.19
C SER A 100 -6.94 -2.29 -6.60
N ILE A 101 -7.14 -1.41 -7.59
CA ILE A 101 -6.65 -1.57 -8.96
C ILE A 101 -5.12 -1.56 -8.97
N ASN A 102 -4.50 -0.58 -8.32
CA ASN A 102 -3.04 -0.48 -8.28
C ASN A 102 -2.40 -1.65 -7.53
N LYS A 103 -3.08 -2.20 -6.51
CA LYS A 103 -2.66 -3.44 -5.86
C LYS A 103 -2.75 -4.64 -6.81
N ALA A 104 -3.83 -4.75 -7.57
CA ALA A 104 -4.00 -5.82 -8.56
C ALA A 104 -2.94 -5.75 -9.66
N LEU A 105 -2.64 -4.56 -10.19
CA LEU A 105 -1.59 -4.34 -11.19
C LEU A 105 -0.21 -4.77 -10.69
N ARG A 106 0.15 -4.43 -9.45
CA ARG A 106 1.39 -4.90 -8.83
C ARG A 106 1.45 -6.42 -8.78
N ILE A 107 0.38 -7.06 -8.31
CA ILE A 107 0.32 -8.53 -8.21
C ILE A 107 0.48 -9.17 -9.59
N GLN A 108 -0.20 -8.65 -10.61
CA GLN A 108 -0.09 -9.16 -11.98
C GLN A 108 1.33 -9.01 -12.55
N ALA A 109 1.98 -7.85 -12.32
CA ALA A 109 3.35 -7.62 -12.77
C ALA A 109 4.36 -8.61 -12.18
N TYR A 110 4.17 -9.06 -10.93
CA TYR A 110 5.04 -10.06 -10.31
C TYR A 110 4.65 -11.51 -10.65
N LYS A 111 3.36 -11.80 -10.89
CA LYS A 111 2.88 -13.14 -11.27
C LYS A 111 3.22 -13.51 -12.72
N ASN A 112 3.21 -12.54 -13.63
CA ASN A 112 3.46 -12.76 -15.06
C ASN A 112 4.95 -12.87 -15.41
N LYS A 113 5.85 -12.79 -14.42
CA LYS A 113 7.25 -13.12 -14.66
C LYS A 113 7.33 -14.61 -15.02
N PRO A 114 7.83 -14.99 -16.22
CA PRO A 114 8.25 -16.36 -16.42
C PRO A 114 9.23 -16.63 -15.29
N ALA A 115 8.99 -17.67 -14.50
CA ALA A 115 9.93 -18.11 -13.49
C ALA A 115 11.25 -18.26 -14.23
N ALA A 116 12.18 -17.33 -14.01
CA ALA A 116 13.52 -17.41 -14.57
C ALA A 116 13.96 -18.82 -14.23
N GLN A 117 14.15 -19.67 -15.25
CA GLN A 117 14.38 -21.10 -15.04
C GLN A 117 15.48 -21.18 -13.99
N MET A 118 15.08 -21.63 -12.80
CA MET A 118 15.97 -21.72 -11.67
C MET A 118 17.19 -22.50 -12.18
N PRO A 119 18.42 -21.94 -12.10
CA PRO A 119 19.59 -22.61 -12.64
C PRO A 119 19.56 -24.07 -12.19
N LYS A 120 19.84 -25.03 -13.07
CA LYS A 120 19.62 -26.47 -12.78
C LYS A 120 20.29 -26.96 -11.48
N ASN A 121 21.25 -26.19 -10.96
CA ASN A 121 21.97 -26.46 -9.71
C ASN A 121 21.74 -25.39 -8.62
N TYR A 122 20.74 -24.51 -8.77
CA TYR A 122 20.38 -23.55 -7.73
C TYR A 122 19.68 -24.32 -6.62
N ARG A 123 20.49 -24.77 -5.66
CA ARG A 123 20.00 -25.09 -4.34
C ARG A 123 19.69 -23.74 -3.71
N GLY A 124 18.42 -23.45 -3.44
CA GLY A 124 18.10 -22.36 -2.54
C GLY A 124 18.86 -22.54 -1.23
N ARG A 125 18.97 -21.50 -0.41
CA ARG A 125 19.30 -21.71 1.02
C ARG A 125 18.14 -22.48 1.64
N TYR A 126 18.17 -23.81 1.52
CA TYR A 126 17.36 -24.70 2.33
C TYR A 126 17.90 -24.55 3.74
N THR A 127 17.10 -23.93 4.61
CA THR A 127 17.38 -23.76 6.05
C THR A 127 17.00 -25.01 6.84
N ASP A 128 17.07 -26.20 6.24
CA ASP A 128 16.64 -27.44 6.90
C ASP A 128 17.84 -28.33 7.31
N GLU A 129 19.02 -28.12 6.73
CA GLU A 129 20.25 -28.79 7.16
C GLU A 129 21.24 -27.75 7.72
N GLY A 130 21.47 -27.82 9.03
CA GLY A 130 22.44 -26.97 9.74
C GLY A 130 21.87 -25.70 10.37
N LEU A 131 20.55 -25.51 10.41
CA LEU A 131 19.94 -24.42 11.18
C LEU A 131 20.30 -24.53 12.66
N ASP A 132 20.26 -25.74 13.22
CA ASP A 132 20.59 -25.99 14.62
C ASP A 132 22.08 -25.79 14.91
N GLU A 133 22.97 -26.22 14.01
CA GLU A 133 24.42 -25.95 14.11
C GLU A 133 24.74 -24.46 13.98
N TYR A 134 24.04 -23.74 13.08
CA TYR A 134 24.20 -22.30 12.92
C TYR A 134 23.66 -21.52 14.11
N LEU A 135 22.53 -21.95 14.70
CA LEU A 135 21.98 -21.40 15.93
C LEU A 135 22.93 -21.65 17.11
N GLN A 136 23.48 -22.87 17.25
CA GLN A 136 24.45 -23.20 18.30
C GLN A 136 25.75 -22.40 18.16
N LEU A 137 26.27 -22.25 16.94
CA LEU A 137 27.44 -21.42 16.68
C LEU A 137 27.15 -19.95 17.01
N LYS A 138 25.97 -19.43 16.66
CA LYS A 138 25.54 -18.07 17.00
C LYS A 138 25.29 -17.88 18.49
N GLU A 139 24.82 -18.90 19.19
CA GLU A 139 24.64 -18.90 20.65
C GLU A 139 25.98 -18.94 21.37
N GLN A 140 26.97 -19.67 20.86
CA GLN A 140 28.35 -19.65 21.36
C GLN A 140 29.07 -18.32 21.08
N GLU A 141 28.84 -17.70 19.92
CA GLU A 141 29.33 -16.35 19.61
C GLU A 141 28.62 -15.27 20.44
N ARG A 142 27.47 -15.57 21.05
CA ARG A 142 26.68 -14.69 21.92
C ARG A 142 27.18 -14.69 23.36
N GLY A 143 28.50 -14.65 23.56
CA GLY A 143 29.17 -14.54 24.85
C GLY A 143 28.81 -13.25 25.61
N GLY A 144 27.59 -13.18 26.16
CA GLY A 144 27.14 -12.07 27.01
C GLY A 144 25.63 -11.80 27.08
N HIS A 145 24.76 -12.45 26.28
CA HIS A 145 23.32 -12.15 26.31
C HIS A 145 22.45 -13.38 26.62
N VAL A 146 21.63 -13.24 27.66
CA VAL A 146 20.72 -14.27 28.20
C VAL A 146 19.70 -14.71 27.16
N ALA A 147 19.37 -16.00 27.13
CA ALA A 147 18.35 -16.57 26.25
C ALA A 147 17.00 -15.86 26.39
N PRO A 148 16.25 -15.67 25.28
CA PRO A 148 14.93 -15.05 25.33
C PRO A 148 14.00 -15.92 26.18
N GLY A 149 13.50 -15.37 27.28
CA GLY A 149 12.55 -16.02 28.19
C GLY A 149 13.09 -16.38 29.58
N LYS A 150 14.38 -16.18 29.86
CA LYS A 150 14.97 -16.36 31.21
C LYS A 150 15.63 -15.09 31.77
N ASP A 151 15.23 -13.94 31.26
CA ASP A 151 15.67 -12.65 31.80
C ASP A 151 14.79 -12.28 33.00
N PRO A 152 15.34 -12.11 34.23
CA PRO A 152 14.54 -11.65 35.37
C PRO A 152 13.98 -10.24 35.17
N ALA A 153 14.49 -9.49 34.17
CA ALA A 153 13.98 -8.19 33.75
C ALA A 153 12.67 -8.27 32.92
N LEU A 154 12.29 -9.43 32.38
CA LEU A 154 11.08 -9.59 31.56
C LEU A 154 9.82 -9.93 32.38
N ASN A 155 9.94 -10.19 33.68
CA ASN A 155 8.78 -10.37 34.57
C ASN A 155 8.21 -9.06 35.12
N SER A 156 8.87 -7.93 34.90
CA SER A 156 8.30 -6.61 35.12
C SER A 156 7.91 -6.01 33.78
N ARG A 157 6.60 -5.98 33.52
CA ARG A 157 5.93 -5.25 32.43
C ARG A 157 6.75 -4.02 31.98
N SER A 158 7.43 -4.15 30.84
CA SER A 158 7.97 -3.01 30.09
C SER A 158 6.79 -2.24 29.48
N ARG A 159 6.09 -1.48 30.32
CA ARG A 159 5.32 -0.33 29.86
C ARG A 159 6.33 0.79 29.66
N ALA A 160 6.29 1.42 28.49
CA ALA A 160 6.98 2.69 28.30
C ALA A 160 6.55 3.65 29.44
N PRO A 161 7.49 4.30 30.13
CA PRO A 161 7.19 5.13 31.28
C PRO A 161 6.25 6.27 30.87
N SER A 162 5.27 6.56 31.71
CA SER A 162 4.30 7.62 31.46
C SER A 162 4.97 8.99 31.48
N PHE A 163 4.37 10.00 30.85
CA PHE A 163 4.91 11.37 30.83
C PHE A 163 5.20 11.92 32.23
N ALA A 164 4.35 11.59 33.23
CA ALA A 164 4.57 11.98 34.61
C ALA A 164 5.82 11.33 35.23
N GLU A 165 6.10 10.07 34.89
CA GLU A 165 7.32 9.38 35.34
C GLU A 165 8.57 9.92 34.64
N GLN A 166 8.46 10.27 33.35
CA GLN A 166 9.55 10.90 32.60
C GLN A 166 9.89 12.30 33.17
N GLU A 167 8.88 13.09 33.52
CA GLU A 167 9.07 14.42 34.11
C GLU A 167 9.67 14.34 35.53
N ALA A 168 9.23 13.36 36.34
CA ALA A 168 9.81 13.10 37.66
C ALA A 168 11.29 12.67 37.55
N MET A 169 11.62 11.85 36.54
CA MET A 169 12.98 11.39 36.29
C MET A 169 13.89 12.54 35.84
N LEU A 170 13.41 13.42 34.96
CA LEU A 170 14.12 14.65 34.57
C LEU A 170 14.35 15.58 35.76
N LYS A 171 13.36 15.74 36.64
CA LYS A 171 13.48 16.58 37.85
C LYS A 171 14.49 15.99 38.83
N ALA A 172 14.54 14.67 38.98
CA ALA A 172 15.53 13.99 39.79
C ALA A 172 16.96 14.15 39.24
N MET A 173 17.15 14.01 37.92
CA MET A 173 18.45 14.22 37.27
C MET A 173 18.91 15.70 37.36
N ALA A 174 17.99 16.65 37.26
CA ALA A 174 18.29 18.06 37.45
C ALA A 174 18.75 18.35 38.89
N LYS A 175 18.10 17.74 39.88
CA LYS A 175 18.45 17.88 41.30
C LYS A 175 19.77 17.20 41.67
N SER A 176 20.04 16.01 41.12
CA SER A 176 21.34 15.35 41.33
C SER A 176 22.49 16.14 40.67
N LYS A 177 22.20 16.82 39.55
CA LYS A 177 23.17 17.68 38.88
C LYS A 177 23.48 18.94 39.68
N SER A 178 22.49 19.54 40.35
CA SER A 178 22.73 20.68 41.26
C SER A 178 23.47 20.29 42.53
N ASP A 179 23.24 19.10 43.09
CA ASP A 179 23.95 18.60 44.28
C ASP A 179 25.39 18.14 43.95
N SER A 180 25.68 17.85 42.68
CA SER A 180 27.03 17.49 42.20
C SER A 180 27.88 18.68 41.74
N SER A 181 27.39 19.90 41.87
CA SER A 181 28.18 21.13 41.66
C SER A 181 28.84 21.56 42.97
N PRO A 182 30.16 21.43 43.14
CA PRO A 182 30.84 22.03 44.27
C PRO A 182 31.03 23.52 44.00
N GLN A 183 30.29 24.36 44.73
CA GLN A 183 30.76 25.58 45.40
C GLN A 183 29.65 26.18 46.26
#